data_AF-A0A9D1NFU5-F1
#
_entry.id   AF-A0A9D1NFU5-F1
#
_cell.length_a   1.000
_cell.length_b   1.000
_cell.length_c   1.000
_cell.angle_alpha   90.00
_cell.angle_beta   90.00
_cell.angle_gamma   90.00
#
_symmetry.space_group_name_H-M   'P 1'
#
loop_
_entity.id
_entity.type
_entity.pdbx_description
1 polymer ?
#
loop_
_entity_poly.entity_id
_entity_poly.type
_entity_poly.pdbx_seq_one_letter_code
_entity_poly.pdbx_strand_id
1 'polypeptide(L)'
;MRKLAIALLFGLVVSMFAMAYADETQHEIASSVVRLHIVANSDSDGDQAVKLKVRDAIIEEFSDCLQAAQSPAQAEQIMQDNLGRAVETANRVLKENGFSYQAQASIGEVHFPVKHYENITLPPGNYRALRIVLGSGSGQNWWCVMYPPLCFTGSVEGSASQESQDTLKSSLGEENYALITDGADEDGDLPVQFKFKILEIFDFLRG
;
A
#
# COMPACT_ATOMS: atom_id res chain seq x y z
N MET A 1 18.32 37.22 22.03
CA MET A 1 16.93 36.72 22.19
C MET A 1 16.05 37.00 20.96
N ARG A 2 15.90 38.25 20.48
CA ARG A 2 15.04 38.55 19.29
C ARG A 2 15.39 37.79 18.01
N LYS A 3 16.68 37.66 17.66
CA LYS A 3 17.13 36.90 16.46
C LYS A 3 16.87 35.39 16.59
N LEU A 4 17.01 34.83 17.80
CA LEU A 4 16.73 33.43 18.09
C LEU A 4 15.23 33.15 18.00
N ALA A 5 14.39 34.03 18.54
CA ALA A 5 12.94 33.92 18.43
C ALA A 5 12.46 34.00 16.97
N ILE A 6 13.06 34.88 16.15
CA ILE A 6 12.76 34.97 14.72
C ILE A 6 13.19 33.69 13.99
N ALA A 7 14.38 33.15 14.29
CA ALA A 7 14.86 31.90 13.68
C ALA A 7 13.98 30.69 14.04
N LEU A 8 13.52 30.60 15.30
CA LEU A 8 12.59 29.56 15.75
C LEU A 8 11.22 29.69 15.10
N LEU A 9 10.68 30.92 15.02
CA LEU A 9 9.40 31.17 14.35
C LEU A 9 9.49 30.82 12.86
N PHE A 10 10.59 31.20 12.20
CA PHE A 10 10.83 30.85 10.80
C PHE A 10 10.93 29.33 10.61
N GLY A 11 11.67 28.63 11.47
CA GLY A 11 11.76 27.18 11.44
C GLY A 11 10.40 26.50 11.63
N LEU A 12 9.57 27.00 12.54
CA LEU A 12 8.21 26.50 12.76
C LEU A 12 7.31 26.72 11.54
N VAL A 13 7.37 27.89 10.91
CA VAL A 13 6.61 28.20 9.70
C VAL A 13 7.06 27.30 8.54
N VAL A 14 8.36 27.14 8.31
CA VAL A 14 8.90 26.24 7.27
C VAL A 14 8.48 24.79 7.53
N SER A 15 8.55 24.33 8.78
CA SER A 15 8.11 22.98 9.17
C SER A 15 6.61 22.79 8.91
N MET A 16 5.78 23.78 9.21
CA MET A 16 4.35 23.73 8.94
C MET A 16 4.05 23.59 7.44
N PHE A 17 4.72 24.37 6.59
CA PHE A 17 4.57 24.25 5.14
C PHE A 17 5.07 22.89 4.62
N ALA A 18 6.20 22.40 5.13
CA ALA A 18 6.75 21.10 4.75
C ALA A 18 5.80 19.95 5.13
N MET A 19 5.18 20.00 6.32
CA MET A 19 4.18 19.01 6.74
C MET A 19 2.93 19.06 5.88
N ALA A 20 2.44 20.26 5.53
CA ALA A 20 1.28 20.40 4.65
C ALA A 20 1.54 19.83 3.25
N TYR A 21 2.72 20.09 2.69
CA TYR A 21 3.13 19.52 1.41
C TYR A 21 3.23 17.98 1.49
N ALA A 22 3.86 17.46 2.53
CA ALA A 22 3.99 16.02 2.75
C ALA A 22 2.64 15.30 2.88
N ASP A 23 1.68 15.89 3.61
CA ASP A 23 0.33 15.34 3.80
C ASP A 23 -0.44 15.32 2.46
N GLU A 24 -0.37 16.41 1.68
CA GLU A 24 -0.99 16.49 0.35
C GLU A 24 -0.40 15.46 -0.61
N THR A 25 0.93 15.39 -0.71
CA THR A 25 1.61 14.41 -1.56
C THR A 25 1.29 12.97 -1.15
N GLN A 26 1.24 12.68 0.16
CA GLN A 26 0.85 11.35 0.64
C GLN A 26 -0.59 11.02 0.23
N HIS A 27 -1.51 11.98 0.34
CA HIS A 27 -2.90 11.83 -0.05
C HIS A 27 -3.05 11.62 -1.57
N GLU A 28 -2.35 12.40 -2.40
CA GLU A 28 -2.32 12.21 -3.86
C GLU A 28 -1.80 10.81 -4.22
N ILE A 29 -0.69 10.37 -3.61
CA ILE A 29 -0.16 9.02 -3.80
C ILE A 29 -1.16 7.95 -3.37
N ALA A 30 -1.77 8.10 -2.20
CA ALA A 30 -2.74 7.14 -1.68
C ALA A 30 -4.02 7.05 -2.51
N SER A 31 -4.48 8.17 -3.08
CA SER A 31 -5.67 8.22 -3.93
C SER A 31 -5.45 7.59 -5.31
N SER A 32 -4.19 7.48 -5.76
CA SER A 32 -3.83 6.87 -7.05
C SER A 32 -3.81 5.35 -7.05
N VAL A 33 -3.89 4.72 -5.88
CA VAL A 33 -3.78 3.27 -5.72
C VAL A 33 -4.91 2.68 -4.89
N VAL A 34 -5.19 1.40 -5.10
CA VAL A 34 -5.98 0.60 -4.15
C VAL A 34 -5.18 -0.62 -3.73
N ARG A 35 -5.13 -0.87 -2.43
CA ARG A 35 -4.19 -1.82 -1.83
C ARG A 35 -4.85 -3.10 -1.32
N LEU A 36 -4.03 -4.13 -1.12
CA LEU A 36 -4.41 -5.37 -0.46
C LEU A 36 -3.68 -5.48 0.88
N HIS A 37 -4.41 -5.80 1.94
CA HIS A 37 -3.86 -6.06 3.26
C HIS A 37 -4.38 -7.39 3.79
N ILE A 38 -3.52 -8.37 3.99
CA ILE A 38 -3.89 -9.68 4.55
C ILE A 38 -3.19 -9.88 5.88
N VAL A 39 -3.93 -10.16 6.94
CA VAL A 39 -3.40 -10.39 8.30
C VAL A 39 -3.55 -11.86 8.65
N ALA A 40 -2.44 -12.52 8.97
CA ALA A 40 -2.45 -13.91 9.42
C ALA A 40 -3.12 -14.07 10.79
N ASN A 41 -3.60 -15.28 11.08
CA ASN A 41 -4.16 -15.63 12.38
C ASN A 41 -3.11 -15.53 13.50
N SER A 42 -1.92 -16.11 13.29
CA SER A 42 -0.76 -16.02 14.20
C SER A 42 0.57 -16.02 13.44
N ASP A 43 1.68 -15.97 14.17
CA ASP A 43 3.05 -16.04 13.63
C ASP A 43 3.56 -17.46 13.42
N SER A 44 2.72 -18.49 13.60
CA SER A 44 3.11 -19.86 13.31
C SER A 44 3.39 -20.06 11.81
N ASP A 45 4.34 -20.94 11.48
CA ASP A 45 4.70 -21.24 10.09
C ASP A 45 3.49 -21.67 9.24
N GLY A 46 2.55 -22.40 9.85
CA GLY A 46 1.30 -22.81 9.20
C GLY A 46 0.40 -21.63 8.83
N ASP A 47 0.19 -20.69 9.77
CA ASP A 47 -0.63 -19.51 9.53
C ASP A 47 0.02 -18.54 8.55
N GLN A 48 1.36 -18.44 8.58
CA GLN A 48 2.12 -17.65 7.61
C GLN A 48 2.05 -18.26 6.21
N ALA A 49 2.19 -19.58 6.10
CA ALA A 49 2.10 -20.28 4.82
C ALA A 49 0.69 -20.18 4.22
N VAL A 50 -0.38 -20.37 5.01
CA VAL A 50 -1.75 -20.28 4.50
C VAL A 50 -2.13 -18.84 4.13
N LYS A 51 -1.60 -17.81 4.81
CA LYS A 51 -1.75 -16.41 4.40
C LYS A 51 -1.25 -16.19 2.97
N LEU A 52 -0.09 -16.75 2.61
CA LEU A 52 0.44 -16.64 1.25
C LEU A 52 -0.43 -17.36 0.23
N LYS A 53 -1.00 -18.52 0.57
CA LYS A 53 -1.96 -19.20 -0.30
C LYS A 53 -3.27 -18.42 -0.49
N VAL A 54 -3.77 -17.80 0.58
CA VAL A 54 -4.95 -16.91 0.50
C VAL A 54 -4.63 -15.70 -0.37
N ARG A 55 -3.46 -15.07 -0.20
CA ARG A 55 -2.97 -14.00 -1.07
C ARG A 55 -3.04 -14.43 -2.54
N ASP A 56 -2.42 -15.56 -2.88
CA ASP A 56 -2.33 -16.02 -4.27
C ASP A 56 -3.73 -16.26 -4.86
N ALA A 57 -4.62 -16.91 -4.11
CA ALA A 57 -5.99 -17.15 -4.55
C ALA A 57 -6.82 -15.86 -4.71
N ILE A 58 -6.63 -14.86 -3.85
CA ILE A 58 -7.30 -13.56 -3.97
C ILE A 58 -6.78 -12.80 -5.19
N ILE A 59 -5.47 -12.79 -5.41
CA ILE A 59 -4.88 -12.15 -6.59
C ILE A 59 -5.41 -12.82 -7.86
N GLU A 60 -5.40 -14.15 -7.93
CA GLU A 60 -5.94 -14.90 -9.07
C GLU A 60 -7.43 -14.60 -9.31
N GLU A 61 -8.26 -14.63 -8.26
CA GLU A 61 -9.71 -14.41 -8.35
C GLU A 61 -10.08 -13.03 -8.89
N PHE A 62 -9.30 -11.99 -8.56
CA PHE A 62 -9.62 -10.60 -8.90
C PHE A 62 -8.77 -10.02 -10.03
N SER A 63 -7.79 -10.76 -10.54
CA SER A 63 -6.85 -10.29 -11.58
C SER A 63 -7.54 -9.70 -12.78
N ASP A 64 -8.42 -10.46 -13.43
CA ASP A 64 -9.06 -10.04 -14.68
C ASP A 64 -9.95 -8.80 -14.47
N CYS A 65 -10.68 -8.76 -13.35
CA CYS A 65 -11.57 -7.64 -13.05
C CYS A 65 -10.79 -6.36 -12.74
N LEU A 66 -9.64 -6.46 -12.06
CA LEU A 66 -8.81 -5.31 -11.70
C LEU A 66 -7.95 -4.82 -12.85
N GLN A 67 -7.51 -5.70 -13.75
CA GLN A 67 -6.85 -5.32 -15.00
C GLN A 67 -7.80 -4.50 -15.89
N ALA A 68 -9.10 -4.79 -15.87
CA ALA A 68 -10.09 -4.03 -16.61
C ALA A 68 -10.44 -2.66 -15.98
N ALA A 69 -10.06 -2.42 -14.72
CA ALA A 69 -10.35 -1.17 -14.04
C ALA A 69 -9.58 0.00 -14.66
N GLN A 70 -10.26 1.13 -14.84
CA GLN A 70 -9.72 2.33 -15.46
C GLN A 70 -9.39 3.44 -14.45
N SER A 71 -9.70 3.21 -13.17
CA SER A 71 -9.42 4.16 -12.09
C SER A 71 -9.38 3.47 -10.73
N PRO A 72 -8.77 4.11 -9.71
CA PRO A 72 -8.79 3.62 -8.33
C PRO A 72 -10.22 3.48 -7.79
N ALA A 73 -11.09 4.44 -8.10
CA ALA A 73 -12.50 4.41 -7.70
C ALA A 73 -13.25 3.21 -8.30
N GLN A 74 -13.01 2.89 -9.57
CA GLN A 74 -13.62 1.72 -10.20
C GLN A 74 -13.07 0.42 -9.61
N ALA A 75 -11.76 0.34 -9.35
CA ALA A 75 -11.16 -0.83 -8.71
C ALA A 75 -11.73 -1.07 -7.30
N GLU A 76 -11.89 0.01 -6.52
CA GLU A 76 -12.52 -0.04 -5.20
C GLU A 76 -13.96 -0.56 -5.29
N GLN A 77 -14.77 -0.02 -6.20
CA GLN A 77 -16.15 -0.46 -6.40
C GLN A 77 -16.24 -1.94 -6.76
N ILE A 78 -15.36 -2.42 -7.67
CA ILE A 78 -15.28 -3.83 -8.05
C ILE A 78 -15.03 -4.71 -6.83
N MET A 79 -14.07 -4.34 -5.97
CA MET A 79 -13.82 -5.10 -4.74
C MET A 79 -15.00 -5.03 -3.78
N GLN A 80 -15.68 -3.89 -3.69
CA GLN A 80 -16.79 -3.69 -2.77
C GLN A 80 -17.98 -4.57 -3.14
N ASP A 81 -18.29 -4.64 -4.43
CA ASP A 81 -19.34 -5.50 -4.98
C ASP A 81 -19.02 -6.99 -4.83
N ASN A 82 -17.73 -7.35 -4.74
CA ASN A 82 -17.26 -8.73 -4.65
C ASN A 82 -16.68 -9.10 -3.27
N LEU A 83 -16.98 -8.33 -2.22
CA LEU A 83 -16.44 -8.58 -0.89
C LEU A 83 -16.80 -9.98 -0.35
N GLY A 84 -18.03 -10.43 -0.64
CA GLY A 84 -18.48 -11.79 -0.30
C GLY A 84 -17.63 -12.87 -0.97
N ARG A 85 -17.29 -12.70 -2.26
CA ARG A 85 -16.40 -13.62 -2.98
C ARG A 85 -15.00 -13.66 -2.39
N ALA A 86 -14.46 -12.52 -1.95
CA ALA A 86 -13.16 -12.48 -1.27
C ALA A 86 -13.18 -13.32 0.02
N VAL A 87 -14.25 -13.23 0.81
CA VAL A 87 -14.44 -14.07 2.02
C VAL A 87 -14.57 -15.54 1.66
N GLU A 88 -15.38 -15.88 0.67
CA GLU A 88 -15.56 -17.27 0.19
C GLU A 88 -14.24 -17.88 -0.30
N THR A 89 -13.48 -17.16 -1.11
CA THR A 89 -12.16 -17.58 -1.62
C THR A 89 -11.17 -17.82 -0.48
N ALA A 90 -11.07 -16.88 0.47
CA ALA A 90 -10.19 -17.04 1.63
C ALA A 90 -10.60 -18.24 2.49
N ASN A 91 -11.88 -18.41 2.79
CA ASN A 91 -12.38 -19.52 3.60
C ASN A 91 -12.23 -20.88 2.92
N ARG A 92 -12.39 -20.93 1.60
CA ARG A 92 -12.12 -22.13 0.80
C ARG A 92 -10.66 -22.56 0.96
N VAL A 93 -9.71 -21.64 0.77
CA VAL A 93 -8.28 -21.92 0.93
C VAL A 93 -7.95 -22.37 2.36
N LEU A 94 -8.49 -21.70 3.38
CA LEU A 94 -8.30 -22.09 4.78
C LEU A 94 -8.76 -23.53 5.03
N LYS A 95 -9.96 -23.88 4.56
CA LYS A 95 -10.55 -25.21 4.72
C LYS A 95 -9.75 -26.29 3.98
N GLU A 96 -9.35 -26.03 2.74
CA GLU A 96 -8.52 -26.93 1.94
C GLU A 96 -7.16 -27.21 2.59
N ASN A 97 -6.65 -26.29 3.41
CA ASN A 97 -5.39 -26.41 4.14
C ASN A 97 -5.58 -26.87 5.60
N GLY A 98 -6.78 -27.27 6.01
CA GLY A 98 -7.05 -27.88 7.31
C GLY A 98 -7.26 -26.91 8.47
N PHE A 99 -7.47 -25.62 8.20
CA PHE A 99 -7.75 -24.62 9.22
C PHE A 99 -9.26 -24.51 9.50
N SER A 100 -9.63 -24.36 10.77
CA SER A 100 -11.03 -24.31 11.23
C SER A 100 -11.57 -22.89 11.44
N TYR A 101 -10.69 -21.89 11.56
CA TYR A 101 -11.10 -20.50 11.67
C TYR A 101 -11.54 -19.93 10.31
N GLN A 102 -12.20 -18.77 10.33
CA GLN A 102 -12.72 -18.09 9.14
C GLN A 102 -11.95 -16.79 8.88
N ALA A 103 -12.05 -16.30 7.65
CA ALA A 103 -11.61 -15.00 7.22
C ALA A 103 -12.74 -13.97 7.33
N GLN A 104 -12.36 -12.72 7.56
CA GLN A 104 -13.22 -11.54 7.46
C GLN A 104 -12.62 -10.59 6.44
N ALA A 105 -13.44 -9.98 5.59
CA ALA A 105 -12.98 -8.99 4.63
C ALA A 105 -13.75 -7.67 4.83
N SER A 106 -13.05 -6.55 4.62
CA SER A 106 -13.62 -5.20 4.66
C SER A 106 -12.88 -4.30 3.68
N ILE A 107 -13.55 -3.27 3.17
CA ILE A 107 -12.89 -2.20 2.41
C ILE A 107 -12.93 -0.93 3.24
N GLY A 108 -11.77 -0.33 3.44
CA GLY A 108 -11.59 0.75 4.39
C GLY A 108 -10.29 1.50 4.17
N GLU A 109 -10.13 2.61 4.90
CA GLU A 109 -8.81 3.18 5.11
C GLU A 109 -8.03 2.28 6.07
N VAL A 110 -6.81 1.95 5.67
CA VAL A 110 -5.89 1.12 6.44
C VAL A 110 -4.54 1.80 6.42
N HIS A 111 -3.88 1.84 7.58
CA HIS A 111 -2.53 2.35 7.68
C HIS A 111 -1.52 1.34 7.13
N PHE A 112 -0.64 1.78 6.22
CA PHE A 112 0.46 0.99 5.68
C PHE A 112 1.79 1.63 6.08
N PRO A 113 2.80 0.82 6.44
CA PRO A 113 4.17 1.32 6.53
C PRO A 113 4.74 1.54 5.12
N VAL A 114 5.97 2.06 5.04
CA VAL A 114 6.73 2.12 3.79
C VAL A 114 6.80 0.73 3.14
N LYS A 115 6.54 0.67 1.83
CA LYS A 115 6.65 -0.56 1.05
C LYS A 115 7.44 -0.35 -0.23
N HIS A 116 8.42 -1.21 -0.42
CA HIS A 116 9.23 -1.30 -1.62
C HIS A 116 8.66 -2.39 -2.54
N TYR A 117 8.52 -2.01 -3.80
CA TYR A 117 8.26 -2.84 -4.97
C TYR A 117 9.41 -2.54 -5.93
N GLU A 118 9.76 -3.47 -6.84
CA GLU A 118 10.98 -3.43 -7.68
C GLU A 118 11.55 -2.03 -8.00
N ASN A 119 10.77 -1.15 -8.65
CA ASN A 119 11.18 0.23 -8.97
C ASN A 119 10.35 1.31 -8.25
N ILE A 120 9.44 0.92 -7.35
CA ILE A 120 8.46 1.82 -6.72
C ILE A 120 8.51 1.65 -5.21
N THR A 121 8.70 2.75 -4.48
CA THR A 121 8.55 2.81 -3.04
C THR A 121 7.34 3.67 -2.68
N LEU A 122 6.35 3.09 -2.00
CA LEU A 122 5.21 3.82 -1.48
C LEU A 122 5.47 4.31 -0.04
N PRO A 123 5.13 5.57 0.28
CA PRO A 123 5.32 6.14 1.61
C PRO A 123 4.43 5.48 2.67
N PRO A 124 4.68 5.72 3.97
CA PRO A 124 3.73 5.31 5.01
C PRO A 124 2.50 6.22 4.96
N GLY A 125 1.35 5.72 5.42
CA GLY A 125 0.12 6.50 5.50
C GLY A 125 -1.15 5.68 5.39
N ASN A 126 -2.29 6.36 5.34
CA ASN A 126 -3.58 5.71 5.17
C ASN A 126 -3.90 5.53 3.69
N TYR A 127 -4.30 4.31 3.33
CA TYR A 127 -4.66 3.93 1.96
C TYR A 127 -6.01 3.25 1.95
N ARG A 128 -6.76 3.43 0.85
CA ARG A 128 -7.92 2.56 0.56
C ARG A 128 -7.43 1.15 0.27
N ALA A 129 -7.95 0.17 1.00
CA ALA A 129 -7.53 -1.20 0.86
C ALA A 129 -8.66 -2.21 1.06
N LEU A 130 -8.59 -3.30 0.31
CA LEU A 130 -9.23 -4.55 0.69
C LEU A 130 -8.41 -5.18 1.82
N ARG A 131 -9.01 -5.24 3.00
CA ARG A 131 -8.41 -5.83 4.20
C ARG A 131 -9.05 -7.19 4.49
N ILE A 132 -8.23 -8.24 4.52
CA ILE A 132 -8.63 -9.61 4.85
C ILE A 132 -7.92 -10.02 6.14
N VAL A 133 -8.69 -10.39 7.16
CA VAL A 133 -8.18 -10.88 8.44
C VAL A 133 -8.48 -12.35 8.56
N LEU A 134 -7.45 -13.17 8.75
CA LEU A 134 -7.58 -14.60 8.98
C LEU A 134 -7.67 -14.85 10.49
N GLY A 135 -8.71 -15.53 10.94
CA GLY A 135 -8.89 -15.88 12.36
C GLY A 135 -8.83 -14.67 13.28
N SER A 136 -7.94 -14.68 14.29
CA SER A 136 -7.79 -13.57 15.24
C SER A 136 -7.02 -12.37 14.69
N GLY A 137 -6.35 -12.51 13.54
CA GLY A 137 -5.56 -11.41 12.95
C GLY A 137 -4.37 -10.97 13.79
N SER A 138 -3.78 -11.88 14.57
CA SER A 138 -2.68 -11.56 15.51
C SER A 138 -1.30 -11.83 14.91
N GLY A 139 -1.24 -12.33 13.68
CA GLY A 139 0.01 -12.68 13.01
C GLY A 139 0.55 -11.58 12.10
N GLN A 140 1.66 -11.90 11.44
CA GLN A 140 2.28 -11.00 10.47
C GLN A 140 1.34 -10.66 9.32
N ASN A 141 1.53 -9.45 8.82
CA ASN A 141 0.77 -8.85 7.75
C ASN A 141 1.38 -9.20 6.38
N TRP A 142 0.60 -9.02 5.33
CA TRP A 142 1.01 -9.02 3.93
C TRP A 142 0.38 -7.82 3.24
N TRP A 143 1.13 -7.11 2.41
CA TRP A 143 0.73 -5.84 1.81
C TRP A 143 1.00 -5.86 0.32
N CYS A 144 0.07 -5.34 -0.47
CA CYS A 144 0.18 -5.29 -1.91
C CYS A 144 -0.54 -4.08 -2.51
N VAL A 145 -0.33 -3.83 -3.81
CA VAL A 145 -1.12 -2.91 -4.60
C VAL A 145 -1.94 -3.72 -5.61
N MET A 146 -3.26 -3.58 -5.52
CA MET A 146 -4.22 -4.24 -6.41
C MET A 146 -4.53 -3.40 -7.64
N TYR A 147 -4.54 -2.07 -7.47
CA TYR A 147 -4.71 -1.14 -8.58
C TYR A 147 -3.69 0.01 -8.48
N PRO A 148 -2.97 0.33 -9.57
CA PRO A 148 -2.78 -0.53 -10.73
C PRO A 148 -2.12 -1.87 -10.30
N PRO A 149 -2.23 -2.94 -11.11
CA PRO A 149 -1.87 -4.29 -10.69
C PRO A 149 -0.35 -4.55 -10.52
N LEU A 150 0.28 -4.00 -9.48
CA LEU A 150 1.72 -4.20 -9.21
C LEU A 150 2.07 -5.62 -8.73
N CYS A 151 1.08 -6.37 -8.22
CA CYS A 151 1.29 -7.65 -7.56
C CYS A 151 1.03 -8.91 -8.41
N PHE A 152 0.79 -8.76 -9.72
CA PHE A 152 0.25 -9.82 -10.57
C PHE A 152 1.29 -10.65 -11.34
N THR A 153 2.56 -10.54 -10.97
CA THR A 153 3.68 -11.09 -11.75
C THR A 153 4.53 -12.08 -10.94
N GLY A 154 3.88 -13.03 -10.25
CA GLY A 154 4.47 -14.33 -9.86
C GLY A 154 5.77 -14.36 -9.03
N SER A 155 6.36 -13.22 -8.67
CA SER A 155 7.59 -13.11 -7.90
C SER A 155 7.27 -12.66 -6.48
N VAL A 156 8.04 -13.18 -5.53
CA VAL A 156 7.88 -12.96 -4.08
C VAL A 156 8.04 -11.47 -3.68
N GLU A 157 8.37 -10.61 -4.65
CA GLU A 157 8.60 -9.17 -4.51
C GLU A 157 7.86 -8.31 -5.57
N GLY A 158 6.77 -8.80 -6.18
CA GLY A 158 5.84 -7.97 -6.96
C GLY A 158 6.48 -7.11 -8.06
N SER A 159 6.91 -7.75 -9.15
CA SER A 159 7.41 -7.04 -10.34
C SER A 159 6.27 -6.32 -11.08
N ALA A 160 6.09 -5.02 -10.90
CA ALA A 160 5.03 -4.29 -11.62
C ALA A 160 5.24 -4.37 -13.13
N SER A 161 4.23 -4.81 -13.91
CA SER A 161 4.32 -4.75 -15.37
C SER A 161 4.54 -3.29 -15.82
N GLN A 162 5.24 -3.09 -16.95
CA GLN A 162 5.46 -1.74 -17.49
C GLN A 162 4.13 -0.99 -17.65
N GLU A 163 3.08 -1.67 -18.08
CA GLU A 163 1.72 -1.12 -18.19
C GLU A 163 1.16 -0.64 -16.84
N SER A 164 1.39 -1.38 -15.77
CA SER A 164 0.97 -0.96 -14.42
C SER A 164 1.74 0.27 -13.94
N GLN A 165 3.04 0.34 -14.25
CA GLN A 165 3.89 1.48 -13.94
C GLN A 165 3.46 2.72 -14.76
N ASP A 166 3.16 2.56 -16.04
CA ASP A 166 2.68 3.63 -16.91
C ASP A 166 1.31 4.15 -16.46
N THR A 167 0.41 3.25 -16.03
CA THR A 167 -0.89 3.62 -15.45
C THR A 167 -0.72 4.39 -14.15
N LEU A 168 0.18 3.93 -13.27
CA LEU A 168 0.50 4.63 -12.01
C LEU A 168 1.08 6.02 -12.29
N LYS A 169 2.02 6.11 -13.23
CA LYS A 169 2.65 7.34 -13.67
C LYS A 169 1.64 8.33 -14.25
N SER A 170 0.73 7.86 -15.10
CA SER A 170 -0.34 8.68 -15.66
C SER A 170 -1.31 9.18 -14.59
N SER A 171 -1.52 8.42 -13.51
CA SER A 171 -2.43 8.79 -12.42
C SER A 171 -1.80 9.80 -11.46
N LEU A 172 -0.49 9.67 -11.21
CA LEU A 172 0.26 10.52 -10.29
C LEU A 172 0.80 11.80 -10.92
N GLY A 173 1.03 11.79 -12.24
CA GLY A 173 1.86 12.78 -12.90
C GLY A 173 3.36 12.56 -12.67
N GLU A 174 4.18 13.24 -13.47
CA GLU A 174 5.65 13.08 -13.46
C GLU A 174 6.28 13.42 -12.11
N GLU A 175 5.82 14.49 -11.45
CA GLU A 175 6.38 14.96 -10.17
C GLU A 175 6.23 13.92 -9.06
N ASN A 176 5.00 13.48 -8.79
CA ASN A 176 4.74 12.51 -7.73
C ASN A 176 5.28 11.11 -8.06
N TYR A 177 5.28 10.73 -9.35
CA TYR A 177 5.89 9.47 -9.77
C TYR A 177 7.40 9.45 -9.52
N ALA A 178 8.09 10.57 -9.74
CA ALA A 178 9.52 10.72 -9.46
C ALA A 178 9.84 10.69 -7.95
N LEU A 179 8.88 11.01 -7.08
CA LEU A 179 9.06 10.89 -5.63
C LEU A 179 9.06 9.44 -5.13
N ILE A 180 8.32 8.57 -5.82
CA ILE A 180 8.16 7.16 -5.45
C ILE A 180 9.05 6.22 -6.26
N THR A 181 9.76 6.69 -7.28
CA THR A 181 10.67 5.88 -8.09
C THR A 181 12.11 6.33 -7.89
N ASP A 182 13.04 5.38 -7.81
CA ASP A 182 14.46 5.72 -7.87
C ASP A 182 14.75 6.13 -9.32
N GLY A 183 14.71 7.44 -9.58
CA GLY A 183 15.31 7.99 -10.78
C GLY A 183 16.80 7.67 -10.75
N ALA A 184 17.26 6.80 -11.64
CA ALA A 184 18.67 6.69 -11.95
C ALA A 184 19.17 8.07 -12.41
N ASP A 185 19.92 8.76 -11.52
CA ASP A 185 20.86 9.89 -11.66
C ASP A 185 20.49 11.04 -12.64
N GLU A 186 20.52 12.33 -12.27
CA GLU A 186 21.75 13.15 -12.39
C GLU A 186 21.76 14.44 -11.52
N ASP A 187 20.66 14.80 -10.85
CA ASP A 187 20.48 16.15 -10.26
C ASP A 187 20.45 16.16 -8.71
N GLY A 188 21.42 15.53 -8.05
CA GLY A 188 21.66 15.72 -6.61
C GLY A 188 20.46 15.45 -5.68
N ASP A 189 19.44 14.73 -6.16
CA ASP A 189 18.21 14.48 -5.43
C ASP A 189 18.42 13.36 -4.41
N LEU A 190 17.76 13.46 -3.26
CA LEU A 190 17.97 12.50 -2.17
C LEU A 190 17.42 11.12 -2.59
N PRO A 191 18.11 10.00 -2.28
CA PRO A 191 17.58 8.67 -2.53
C PRO A 191 16.20 8.51 -1.89
N VAL A 192 15.27 7.79 -2.52
CA VAL A 192 13.88 7.66 -2.07
C VAL A 192 13.77 7.20 -0.61
N GLN A 193 14.70 6.35 -0.17
CA GLN A 193 14.84 5.91 1.23
C GLN A 193 15.01 7.08 2.22
N PHE A 194 15.70 8.16 1.84
CA PHE A 194 15.87 9.35 2.69
C PHE A 194 14.64 10.27 2.65
N LYS A 195 13.94 10.36 1.51
CA LYS A 195 12.70 11.14 1.38
C LYS A 195 11.63 10.61 2.33
N PHE A 196 11.45 9.29 2.40
CA PHE A 196 10.42 8.67 3.24
C PHE A 196 10.81 8.51 4.71
N LYS A 197 12.10 8.60 5.06
CA LYS A 197 12.51 8.66 6.47
C LYS A 197 11.95 9.88 7.19
N ILE A 198 11.77 11.00 6.49
CA ILE A 198 11.10 12.20 7.03
C ILE A 198 9.61 11.90 7.28
N LEU A 199 8.95 11.20 6.35
CA LEU A 199 7.55 10.81 6.51
C LEU A 199 7.36 9.78 7.63
N GLU A 200 8.28 8.83 7.79
CA GLU A 200 8.27 7.87 8.91
C GLU A 200 8.40 8.57 10.26
N ILE A 201 9.29 9.56 10.38
CA ILE A 201 9.42 10.37 11.60
C ILE A 201 8.12 11.16 11.85
N PHE A 202 7.53 11.73 10.80
CA PHE A 202 6.28 12.46 10.91
C PHE A 202 5.13 11.56 11.37
N ASP A 203 4.99 10.37 10.77
CA ASP A 203 3.98 9.39 11.14
C ASP A 203 4.16 8.92 12.60
N PHE A 204 5.40 8.68 13.03
CA PHE A 204 5.74 8.37 14.42
C PHE A 204 5.37 9.50 15.40
N LEU A 205 5.45 10.77 14.98
CA LEU A 205 5.08 11.92 15.83
C LEU A 205 3.57 12.15 15.89
N ARG A 206 2.79 11.59 14.96
CA ARG A 206 1.33 11.74 14.87
C ARG A 206 0.58 10.62 15.58
N GLY A 207 1.19 9.44 15.74
CA GLY A 207 0.69 8.30 16.52
C GLY A 207 1.00 8.39 18.01
#